data_AF-A0A2C6MAY7-F1
#
_entry.id   AF-A0A2C6MAY7-F1
#
_cell.length_a   1.000
_cell.length_b   1.000
_cell.length_c   1.000
_cell.angle_alpha   90.00
_cell.angle_beta   90.00
_cell.angle_gamma   90.00
#
_symmetry.space_group_name_H-M   'P 1'
#
loop_
_entity.id
_entity.type
_entity.pdbx_description
1 polymer ?
#
loop_
_entity_poly.entity_id
_entity_poly.type
_entity_poly.pdbx_seq_one_letter_code
_entity_poly.pdbx_strand_id
1 'polypeptide(L)' 'MILATVIYIVAINVVGFYISSFVFLTLMSWYLSDWGLNLASLGISTGFAVILTGAVYATFALFLGVPTPPGILF' A
#
# COMPACT_ATOMS: atom_id res chain seq x y z
N MET A 1 -13.93 -4.80 6.24
CA MET A 1 -12.71 -5.54 5.86
C MET A 1 -12.90 -6.30 4.56
N ILE A 2 -13.82 -7.27 4.47
CA ILE A 2 -14.03 -8.10 3.27
C ILE A 2 -14.21 -7.26 1.99
N LEU A 3 -15.11 -6.28 2.00
CA LEU A 3 -15.34 -5.41 0.83
C LEU A 3 -14.08 -4.62 0.43
N ALA A 4 -13.34 -4.08 1.41
CA ALA A 4 -12.09 -3.35 1.15
C ALA A 4 -11.04 -4.27 0.52
N THR A 5 -10.96 -5.52 0.95
CA THR A 5 -10.08 -6.53 0.35
C THR A 5 -10.49 -6.87 -1.08
N VAL A 6 -11.79 -7.01 -1.36
CA VAL A 6 -12.29 -7.22 -2.73
C VAL A 6 -11.92 -6.05 -3.63
N ILE A 7 -12.15 -4.81 -3.16
CA ILE A 7 -11.76 -3.60 -3.90
C ILE A 7 -10.26 -3.57 -4.15
N TYR A 8 -9.43 -3.93 -3.16
CA TYR A 8 -7.99 -4.01 -3.29
C TYR A 8 -7.55 -5.01 -4.37
N ILE A 9 -8.14 -6.22 -4.40
CA ILE A 9 -7.84 -7.23 -5.41
C ILE A 9 -8.18 -6.71 -6.82
N VAL A 10 -9.32 -6.04 -6.98
CA VAL A 10 -9.68 -5.42 -8.26
C VAL A 10 -8.69 -4.30 -8.62
N ALA A 11 -8.34 -3.44 -7.67
CA ALA A 11 -7.41 -2.34 -7.88
C ALA A 11 -6.02 -2.80 -8.33
N ILE A 12 -5.50 -3.91 -7.77
CA ILE A 12 -4.22 -4.49 -8.20
C ILE A 12 -4.21 -4.78 -9.70
N ASN A 13 -5.32 -5.30 -10.25
CA ASN A 13 -5.41 -5.66 -11.66
C ASN A 13 -5.57 -4.45 -12.60
N VAL A 14 -6.00 -3.29 -12.07
CA VAL A 14 -6.28 -2.09 -12.87
C VAL A 14 -5.18 -1.04 -12.73
N VAL A 15 -4.70 -0.81 -11.51
CA VAL A 15 -3.78 0.28 -11.15
C VAL A 15 -2.36 -0.24 -10.90
N GLY A 16 -2.23 -1.51 -10.51
CA GLY A 16 -0.96 -2.16 -10.17
C GLY A 16 -0.77 -2.38 -8.67
N PHE A 17 0.12 -3.31 -8.34
CA PHE A 17 0.30 -3.81 -6.98
C PHE A 17 0.74 -2.74 -5.98
N TYR A 18 1.79 -1.97 -6.26
CA TYR A 18 2.37 -1.04 -5.29
C TYR A 18 1.46 0.12 -4.94
N ILE A 19 0.81 0.73 -5.94
CA ILE A 19 -0.11 1.86 -5.72
C ILE A 19 -1.32 1.36 -4.93
N SER A 20 -1.90 0.23 -5.34
CA SER A 20 -3.05 -0.36 -4.65
C SER A 20 -2.70 -0.75 -3.21
N SER A 21 -1.52 -1.33 -2.99
CA SER A 21 -1.03 -1.69 -1.66
C SER A 21 -0.80 -0.47 -0.80
N PHE A 22 -0.19 0.58 -1.36
CA PHE A 22 0.05 1.84 -0.66
C PHE A 22 -1.26 2.47 -0.18
N VAL A 23 -2.25 2.61 -1.06
CA VAL A 23 -3.55 3.18 -0.70
C VAL A 23 -4.26 2.30 0.31
N PHE A 24 -4.29 0.98 0.08
CA PHE A 24 -4.93 0.03 0.99
C PHE A 24 -4.31 0.08 2.38
N LEU A 25 -2.99 0.02 2.49
CA LEU A 25 -2.26 0.07 3.76
C LEU A 25 -2.43 1.41 4.46
N THR A 26 -2.40 2.52 3.72
CA THR A 26 -2.64 3.87 4.28
C THR A 26 -4.02 3.95 4.91
N LEU A 27 -5.06 3.60 4.14
CA LEU A 27 -6.45 3.70 4.60
C LEU A 27 -6.75 2.69 5.71
N MET A 28 -6.19 1.48 5.64
CA MET A 28 -6.36 0.46 6.67
C MET A 28 -5.64 0.81 7.96
N SER A 29 -4.39 1.26 7.89
CA SER A 29 -3.65 1.71 9.07
C SER A 29 -4.34 2.91 9.70
N TRP A 30 -4.86 3.84 8.89
CA TRP A 30 -5.58 5.00 9.40
C TRP A 30 -6.90 4.61 10.05
N TYR A 31 -7.66 3.71 9.42
CA TYR A 31 -8.92 3.17 9.95
C TYR A 31 -8.73 2.44 11.29
N LEU A 32 -7.60 1.75 11.45
CA LEU A 32 -7.25 1.01 12.66
C LEU A 32 -6.49 1.87 13.71
N SER A 33 -6.35 3.17 13.48
CA SER A 33 -5.59 4.04 14.38
C SER A 33 -6.35 4.32 15.67
N ASP A 34 -5.75 3.99 16.82
CA ASP A 34 -6.28 4.35 18.15
C ASP A 34 -6.31 5.87 18.40
N TRP A 35 -5.61 6.65 17.55
CA TRP A 35 -5.52 8.10 17.63
C TRP A 35 -6.70 8.80 16.91
N GLY A 36 -7.62 8.01 16.35
CA GLY A 36 -8.80 8.48 15.62
C GLY A 36 -8.53 8.84 14.16
N LEU A 37 -9.58 9.20 13.44
CA LEU A 37 -9.56 9.53 12.00
C LEU A 37 -9.24 11.02 11.76
N ASN A 38 -8.03 11.44 12.10
CA ASN A 38 -7.57 12.82 11.89
C ASN A 38 -6.41 12.88 10.90
N LEU A 39 -6.05 14.10 10.47
CA LEU A 39 -5.02 14.32 9.47
C LEU A 39 -3.62 13.90 9.94
N ALA A 40 -3.35 14.01 11.25
CA ALA A 40 -2.05 13.62 11.81
C ALA A 40 -1.86 12.10 11.77
N SER A 41 -2.88 11.34 12.18
CA SER A 41 -2.84 9.87 12.09
C SER A 41 -2.79 9.40 10.63
N LEU A 42 -3.47 10.09 9.70
CA LEU A 42 -3.35 9.81 8.27
C LEU A 42 -1.90 9.97 7.77
N GLY A 43 -1.21 11.04 8.20
CA GLY A 43 0.19 11.27 7.85
C GLY A 43 1.11 10.14 8.33
N ILE A 44 0.93 9.69 9.58
CA ILE A 44 1.69 8.56 10.14
C ILE A 44 1.41 7.26 9.38
N SER A 45 0.12 6.95 9.12
CA SER A 45 -0.29 5.78 8.35
C SER A 45 0.25 5.79 6.93
N THR A 46 0.31 6.96 6.30
CA THR A 46 0.92 7.15 4.98
C THR A 46 2.42 6.86 5.04
N GLY A 47 3.13 7.42 6.01
CA GLY A 47 4.57 7.16 6.19
C GLY A 47 4.86 5.67 6.41
N PHE A 48 4.07 5.00 7.24
CA PHE A 48 4.14 3.55 7.42
C PHE A 48 3.95 2.80 6.09
N ALA A 49 2.92 3.15 5.31
CA ALA A 49 2.65 2.52 4.03
C ALA A 49 3.80 2.72 3.02
N VAL A 50 4.40 3.92 2.96
CA VAL A 50 5.58 4.19 2.10
C VAL A 50 6.75 3.29 2.49
N ILE A 51 7.05 3.19 3.79
CA ILE A 51 8.16 2.36 4.27
C ILE A 51 7.92 0.89 3.90
N LEU A 52 6.71 0.39 4.11
CA LEU A 52 6.39 -1.01 3.86
C LEU A 52 6.44 -1.36 2.37
N THR A 53 5.81 -0.56 1.52
CA THR A 53 5.80 -0.79 0.07
C THR A 53 7.18 -0.57 -0.54
N GLY A 54 7.91 0.44 -0.06
CA GLY A 54 9.30 0.69 -0.45
C GLY A 54 10.24 -0.44 -0.06
N ALA A 55 10.09 -1.01 1.14
CA ALA A 55 10.86 -2.17 1.58
C ALA A 55 10.59 -3.38 0.68
N VAL A 56 9.31 -3.68 0.39
CA VAL A 56 8.93 -4.76 -0.54
C VAL A 56 9.55 -4.53 -1.92
N TYR A 57 9.43 -3.32 -2.47
CA TYR A 57 10.03 -2.97 -3.75
C TYR A 57 11.56 -3.19 -3.74
N ALA A 58 12.25 -2.69 -2.72
CA ALA A 58 13.69 -2.86 -2.58
C ALA A 58 14.09 -4.34 -2.51
N THR A 59 13.35 -5.15 -1.73
CA THR A 59 13.58 -6.60 -1.64
C THR A 59 13.49 -7.26 -3.02
N PHE A 60 12.42 -7.02 -3.78
CA PHE A 60 12.24 -7.70 -5.06
C PHE A 60 13.14 -7.15 -6.17
N ALA A 61 13.22 -5.83 -6.29
CA ALA A 61 13.95 -5.19 -7.38
C ALA A 61 15.46 -5.17 -7.16
N LEU A 62 15.93 -4.85 -5.94
CA LEU A 62 17.36 -4.64 -5.67
C LEU A 62 18.05 -5.89 -5.14
N PHE A 63 17.42 -6.62 -4.22
CA PHE A 63 18.05 -7.76 -3.56
C PHE A 63 17.82 -9.09 -4.30
N LEU A 64 16.62 -9.30 -4.84
CA LEU A 64 16.26 -10.55 -5.53
C LEU A 64 16.41 -10.45 -7.06
N GLY A 65 16.42 -9.24 -7.62
CA GLY A 65 16.54 -9.02 -9.07
C GLY A 65 15.37 -9.60 -9.88
N VAL A 66 14.19 -9.73 -9.27
CA VAL A 66 13.00 -10.31 -9.91
C VAL A 66 12.15 -9.17 -10.48
N PRO A 67 11.59 -9.30 -11.69
CA PRO A 67 10.71 -8.30 -12.26
C PRO A 67 9.52 -8.05 -11.33
N THR A 68 9.30 -6.78 -11.01
CA THR A 68 8.20 -6.36 -10.15
C THR A 68 6.87 -6.32 -10.94
N PRO A 69 5.72 -6.55 -10.29
CA PRO A 69 4.43 -6.50 -10.98
C PRO A 69 4.20 -5.13 -11.64
N PRO A 70 3.75 -5.10 -12.90
CA PRO A 70 3.49 -3.85 -13.60
C PRO A 70 2.25 -3.14 -13.04
N GLY A 71 2.24 -1.82 -13.20
CA GLY A 71 1.23 -0.90 -12.76
C GLY A 71 1.30 0.43 -13.53
N ILE A 72 0.42 1.37 -13.15
CA ILE A 72 0.32 2.66 -13.86
C ILE A 72 1.59 3.51 -13.74
N LEU A 73 2.34 3.37 -12.64
CA LEU A 73 3.56 4.15 -12.40
C LEU A 73 4.86 3.37 -12.59
N PHE A 74 4.84 2.02 -12.55
CA PHE A 74 6.01 1.15 -12.62
C PHE A 74 5.62 -0.23 -13.17
#